data_AF-A0A537B697-F1
#
_entry.id   AF-A0A537B697-F1
#
_cell.length_a   1.000
_cell.length_b   1.000
_cell.length_c   1.000
_cell.angle_alpha   90.00
_cell.angle_beta   90.00
_cell.angle_gamma   90.00
#
_symmetry.space_group_name_H-M   'P 1'
#
loop_
_entity.id
_entity.type
_entity.pdbx_description
1 polymer ?
#
loop_
_entity_poly.entity_id
_entity_poly.type
_entity_poly.pdbx_seq_one_letter_code
_entity_poly.pdbx_strand_id
1 'polypeptide(L)'
;MRAQVNAANPKSTIEPFSWGYRNPYGIRFAPDDHALKGGLFVTENGEDERGARPTNNAPDRLQLAQQNRDGSPDYHGWPDRFGFLDSTQAVFNPVGGPGDDNAAAVVGKPVQHVLAFPPQPITAPLALEPADVAIVGVDFVPDSFVHGPVKRGAALAGREGDFGFSKANGTPEEGHDIQLINFSGPGAPLQLQRFAHNSTFEQAFVGKIHGINRPVDLKFGPDDCAYLVDYGAVRDFGQSDPDSKFQVAGDGPLLQIPGTGVIWKICRVGERESERDRDDRDD
;
A
#
# COMPACT_ATOMS: atom_id res chain seq x y z
N MET A 1 -10.70 10.86 -16.96
CA MET A 1 -11.85 11.38 -16.19
C MET A 1 -12.15 12.80 -16.64
N ARG A 2 -13.27 13.04 -17.32
CA ARG A 2 -13.69 14.41 -17.69
C ARG A 2 -15.08 14.66 -17.10
N ALA A 3 -15.14 14.96 -15.80
CA ALA A 3 -16.28 15.73 -15.33
C ALA A 3 -16.27 17.03 -16.14
N GLN A 4 -17.28 17.27 -16.96
CA GLN A 4 -17.37 18.53 -17.69
C GLN A 4 -17.77 19.57 -16.66
N VAL A 5 -16.76 20.15 -16.00
CA VAL A 5 -16.93 21.18 -14.97
C VAL A 5 -17.65 22.43 -15.51
N ASN A 6 -17.69 22.58 -16.84
CA ASN A 6 -18.42 23.62 -17.56
C ASN A 6 -19.85 23.21 -17.96
N ALA A 7 -20.29 21.98 -17.67
CA ALA A 7 -21.67 21.56 -17.93
C ALA A 7 -22.62 22.26 -16.96
N ALA A 8 -23.87 22.48 -17.39
CA ALA A 8 -24.91 23.05 -16.52
C ALA A 8 -25.17 22.21 -15.26
N ASN A 9 -24.88 20.90 -15.32
CA ASN A 9 -24.93 20.00 -14.18
C ASN A 9 -23.68 19.09 -14.15
N PRO A 10 -22.54 19.54 -13.59
CA PRO A 10 -21.30 18.77 -13.60
C PRO A 10 -21.41 17.39 -12.94
N LYS A 11 -22.33 17.22 -11.96
CA LYS A 11 -22.57 15.94 -11.30
C LYS A 11 -23.08 14.87 -12.26
N SER A 12 -23.83 15.24 -13.28
CA SER A 12 -24.32 14.29 -14.30
C SER A 12 -23.24 13.86 -15.30
N THR A 13 -22.00 14.32 -15.12
CA THR A 13 -20.86 13.99 -15.99
C THR A 13 -19.81 13.13 -15.28
N ILE A 14 -20.10 12.70 -14.05
CA ILE A 14 -19.27 11.76 -13.30
C ILE A 14 -19.55 10.35 -13.83
N GLU A 15 -18.51 9.68 -14.29
CA GLU A 15 -18.56 8.33 -14.83
C GLU A 15 -17.54 7.43 -14.11
N PRO A 16 -17.84 6.12 -13.93
CA PRO A 16 -16.85 5.17 -13.45
C PRO A 16 -15.73 5.04 -14.49
N PHE A 17 -14.48 5.03 -14.01
CA PHE A 17 -13.30 4.85 -14.88
C PHE A 17 -12.77 3.42 -14.85
N SER A 18 -12.84 2.78 -13.68
CA SER A 18 -12.35 1.43 -13.38
C SER A 18 -13.05 0.94 -12.11
N TRP A 19 -13.24 -0.37 -11.93
CA TRP A 19 -13.97 -0.91 -10.78
C TRP A 19 -13.53 -2.34 -10.39
N GLY A 20 -14.15 -2.92 -9.35
CA GLY A 20 -13.79 -4.25 -8.86
C GLY A 20 -12.54 -4.29 -7.99
N TYR A 21 -12.32 -3.22 -7.22
CA TYR A 21 -11.32 -3.13 -6.16
C TYR A 21 -11.97 -3.37 -4.80
N ARG A 22 -11.24 -3.94 -3.84
CA ARG A 22 -11.66 -4.02 -2.44
C ARG A 22 -11.52 -2.65 -1.75
N ASN A 23 -10.28 -2.17 -1.66
CA ASN A 23 -9.93 -0.93 -0.99
C ASN A 23 -8.78 -0.21 -1.73
N PRO A 24 -9.07 0.44 -2.88
CA PRO A 24 -8.05 1.20 -3.59
C PRO A 24 -7.72 2.46 -2.78
N TYR A 25 -6.48 2.57 -2.32
CA TYR A 25 -6.06 3.62 -1.40
C TYR A 25 -5.31 4.75 -2.12
N GLY A 26 -4.19 4.43 -2.75
CA GLY A 26 -3.36 5.40 -3.45
C GLY A 26 -3.64 5.39 -4.95
N ILE A 27 -3.70 6.58 -5.55
CA ILE A 27 -3.75 6.73 -7.01
C ILE A 27 -2.77 7.79 -7.49
N ARG A 28 -2.12 7.54 -8.63
CA ARG A 28 -1.26 8.52 -9.29
C ARG A 28 -1.20 8.29 -10.80
N PHE A 29 -1.34 9.36 -11.58
CA PHE A 29 -1.06 9.30 -13.01
C PHE A 29 0.45 9.19 -13.22
N ALA A 30 0.87 8.20 -13.99
CA ALA A 30 2.24 8.13 -14.47
C ALA A 30 2.53 9.27 -15.45
N PRO A 31 3.79 9.70 -15.61
CA PRO A 31 4.19 10.56 -16.73
C PRO A 31 3.85 9.93 -18.10
N ASP A 32 3.63 10.74 -19.12
CA ASP A 32 3.28 10.26 -20.46
C ASP A 32 4.40 9.42 -21.11
N ASP A 33 5.66 9.78 -20.84
CA ASP A 33 6.85 9.07 -21.31
C ASP A 33 7.21 7.84 -20.45
N HIS A 34 6.40 7.52 -19.44
CA HIS A 34 6.61 6.40 -18.52
C HIS A 34 6.30 5.02 -19.14
N ALA A 35 6.69 3.95 -18.44
CA ALA A 35 6.31 2.57 -18.79
C ALA A 35 4.79 2.35 -18.80
N LEU A 36 4.06 3.10 -17.96
CA LEU A 36 2.60 3.06 -17.86
C LEU A 36 1.88 4.06 -18.81
N LYS A 37 2.62 4.85 -19.59
CA LYS A 37 2.09 5.71 -20.67
C LYS A 37 0.96 6.65 -20.24
N GLY A 38 1.16 7.43 -19.19
CA GLY A 38 0.10 8.32 -18.67
C GLY A 38 -1.01 7.59 -17.89
N GLY A 39 -0.91 6.28 -17.71
CA GLY A 39 -1.93 5.47 -17.05
C GLY A 39 -2.07 5.75 -15.55
N LEU A 40 -3.25 5.46 -15.01
CA LEU A 40 -3.58 5.64 -13.61
C LEU A 40 -3.09 4.43 -12.80
N PHE A 41 -1.97 4.61 -12.09
CA PHE A 41 -1.44 3.60 -11.18
C PHE A 41 -2.22 3.63 -9.87
N VAL A 42 -2.55 2.45 -9.35
CA VAL A 42 -3.38 2.26 -8.16
C VAL A 42 -2.71 1.29 -7.20
N THR A 43 -2.67 1.65 -5.92
CA THR A 43 -2.33 0.75 -4.81
C THR A 43 -3.62 0.34 -4.10
N GLU A 44 -3.75 -0.94 -3.78
CA GLU A 44 -4.97 -1.50 -3.19
C GLU A 44 -4.64 -2.46 -2.05
N ASN A 45 -5.34 -2.28 -0.92
CA ASN A 45 -5.27 -3.25 0.17
C ASN A 45 -6.10 -4.49 -0.14
N GLY A 46 -5.48 -5.66 0.07
CA GLY A 46 -6.10 -6.97 0.03
C GLY A 46 -7.07 -7.16 1.18
N GLU A 47 -7.67 -8.35 1.24
CA GLU A 47 -8.62 -8.72 2.27
C GLU A 47 -7.95 -9.05 3.60
N ASP A 48 -8.69 -8.83 4.70
CA ASP A 48 -8.19 -9.03 6.06
C ASP A 48 -8.82 -10.28 6.69
N GLU A 49 -8.13 -10.85 7.69
CA GLU A 49 -8.65 -11.89 8.59
C GLU A 49 -9.59 -11.30 9.66
N ARG A 50 -10.71 -10.70 9.20
CA ARG A 50 -11.74 -10.11 10.08
C ARG A 50 -13.13 -10.00 9.44
N GLY A 51 -14.12 -9.75 10.29
CA GLY A 51 -15.50 -9.43 9.93
C GLY A 51 -16.31 -10.66 9.51
N ALA A 52 -17.31 -10.43 8.65
CA ALA A 52 -18.26 -11.47 8.22
C ALA A 52 -17.75 -12.39 7.11
N ARG A 53 -16.71 -11.98 6.39
CA ARG A 53 -16.04 -12.74 5.31
C ARG A 53 -14.53 -12.61 5.47
N PRO A 54 -13.95 -13.13 6.57
CA PRO A 54 -12.51 -13.08 6.78
C PRO A 54 -11.82 -13.81 5.63
N THR A 55 -10.61 -13.38 5.31
CA THR A 55 -9.83 -13.93 4.21
C THR A 55 -8.37 -13.90 4.60
N ASN A 56 -7.75 -15.07 4.64
CA ASN A 56 -6.36 -15.22 5.04
C ASN A 56 -5.44 -14.98 3.83
N ASN A 57 -4.21 -14.50 4.04
CA ASN A 57 -3.17 -14.42 3.00
C ASN A 57 -3.59 -13.73 1.67
N ALA A 58 -4.61 -12.89 1.68
CA ALA A 58 -4.98 -12.13 0.50
C ALA A 58 -3.90 -11.08 0.21
N PRO A 59 -3.35 -11.03 -1.00
CA PRO A 59 -2.30 -10.07 -1.32
C PRO A 59 -2.91 -8.68 -1.56
N ASP A 60 -2.16 -7.68 -1.13
CA ASP A 60 -2.26 -6.31 -1.62
C ASP A 60 -1.86 -6.24 -3.10
N ARG A 61 -2.36 -5.25 -3.85
CA ARG A 61 -2.21 -5.19 -5.31
C ARG A 61 -1.67 -3.86 -5.80
N LEU A 62 -0.79 -3.95 -6.80
CA LEU A 62 -0.39 -2.84 -7.66
C LEU A 62 -1.11 -2.96 -8.99
N GLN A 63 -1.95 -1.99 -9.32
CA GLN A 63 -2.90 -2.09 -10.44
C GLN A 63 -2.74 -0.93 -11.43
N LEU A 64 -3.23 -1.13 -12.65
CA LEU A 64 -3.32 -0.10 -13.69
C LEU A 64 -4.78 0.04 -14.09
N ALA A 65 -5.40 1.15 -13.70
CA ALA A 65 -6.79 1.44 -14.05
C ALA A 65 -6.89 1.96 -15.48
N GLN A 66 -7.78 1.37 -16.29
CA GLN A 66 -7.98 1.73 -17.69
C GLN A 66 -9.46 1.64 -18.12
N GLN A 67 -9.79 2.30 -19.23
CA GLN A 67 -11.02 1.96 -19.95
C GLN A 67 -10.73 0.86 -20.97
N ASN A 68 -11.65 -0.09 -21.07
CA ASN A 68 -11.68 -1.07 -22.14
C ASN A 68 -11.82 -0.37 -23.51
N ARG A 69 -11.50 -1.09 -24.59
CA ARG A 69 -11.57 -0.55 -25.96
C ARG A 69 -12.97 -0.06 -26.37
N ASP A 70 -14.01 -0.59 -25.75
CA ASP A 70 -15.41 -0.20 -25.97
C ASP A 70 -15.86 0.99 -25.10
N GLY A 71 -14.95 1.55 -24.29
CA GLY A 71 -15.21 2.67 -23.38
C GLY A 71 -15.77 2.27 -22.03
N SER A 72 -16.04 0.98 -21.77
CA SER A 72 -16.44 0.50 -20.45
C SER A 72 -15.27 0.54 -19.45
N PRO A 73 -15.53 0.71 -18.15
CA PRO A 73 -14.48 0.62 -17.14
C PRO A 73 -13.99 -0.82 -16.99
N ASP A 74 -12.68 -1.01 -16.84
CA ASP A 74 -12.12 -2.34 -16.55
C ASP A 74 -12.49 -2.85 -15.14
N TYR A 75 -12.37 -4.17 -14.93
CA TYR A 75 -12.84 -4.85 -13.71
C TYR A 75 -11.71 -5.65 -13.07
N HIS A 76 -11.40 -5.35 -11.82
CA HIS A 76 -10.23 -5.90 -11.11
C HIS A 76 -10.55 -7.10 -10.21
N GLY A 77 -11.78 -7.61 -10.28
CA GLY A 77 -12.10 -8.96 -9.79
C GLY A 77 -12.70 -9.06 -8.39
N TRP A 78 -12.59 -8.04 -7.54
CA TRP A 78 -13.31 -8.01 -6.26
C TRP A 78 -14.82 -8.02 -6.49
N PRO A 79 -15.60 -8.90 -5.82
CA PRO A 79 -15.27 -9.57 -4.56
C PRO A 79 -14.76 -11.01 -4.62
N ASP A 80 -14.51 -11.58 -5.79
CA ASP A 80 -14.31 -13.04 -5.92
C ASP A 80 -12.94 -13.44 -6.49
N ARG A 81 -12.06 -12.46 -6.70
CA ARG A 81 -10.68 -12.66 -7.12
C ARG A 81 -9.75 -11.90 -6.18
N PHE A 82 -8.78 -12.61 -5.60
CA PHE A 82 -7.76 -12.03 -4.73
C PHE A 82 -6.41 -12.12 -5.44
N GLY A 83 -5.96 -11.00 -5.99
CA GLY A 83 -4.79 -10.95 -6.88
C GLY A 83 -4.99 -11.82 -8.13
N PHE A 84 -4.10 -12.79 -8.36
CA PHE A 84 -4.19 -13.70 -9.50
C PHE A 84 -5.02 -14.96 -9.25
N LEU A 85 -5.68 -15.09 -8.08
CA LEU A 85 -6.34 -16.33 -7.67
C LEU A 85 -7.81 -16.12 -7.37
N ASP A 86 -8.59 -17.16 -7.60
CA ASP A 86 -10.01 -17.22 -7.25
C ASP A 86 -10.19 -17.22 -5.72
N SER A 87 -11.23 -16.58 -5.18
CA SER A 87 -11.43 -16.47 -3.73
C SER A 87 -11.55 -17.83 -3.04
N THR A 88 -11.98 -18.88 -3.76
CA THR A 88 -12.15 -20.23 -3.20
C THR A 88 -10.86 -21.02 -3.07
N GLN A 89 -9.72 -20.47 -3.51
CA GLN A 89 -8.43 -21.14 -3.34
C GLN A 89 -8.08 -21.31 -1.86
N ALA A 90 -7.59 -22.51 -1.50
CA ALA A 90 -7.37 -22.89 -0.10
C ALA A 90 -6.37 -22.00 0.66
N VAL A 91 -5.49 -21.29 -0.05
CA VAL A 91 -4.57 -20.29 0.54
C VAL A 91 -5.33 -19.18 1.26
N PHE A 92 -6.57 -18.90 0.84
CA PHE A 92 -7.43 -17.87 1.38
C PHE A 92 -8.38 -18.33 2.48
N ASN A 93 -8.38 -19.63 2.81
CA ASN A 93 -9.24 -20.16 3.86
C ASN A 93 -8.93 -19.46 5.19
N PRO A 94 -9.95 -18.91 5.87
CA PRO A 94 -9.75 -18.27 7.17
C PRO A 94 -9.12 -19.24 8.17
N VAL A 95 -8.17 -18.74 8.94
CA VAL A 95 -7.47 -19.41 10.03
C VAL A 95 -8.00 -18.98 11.40
N GLY A 96 -8.76 -17.90 11.47
CA GLY A 96 -9.37 -17.36 12.67
C GLY A 96 -8.59 -16.15 13.20
N GLY A 97 -9.29 -15.03 13.35
CA GLY A 97 -8.75 -13.79 13.89
C GLY A 97 -9.58 -13.23 15.05
N PRO A 98 -9.02 -12.32 15.88
CA PRO A 98 -9.78 -11.65 16.94
C PRO A 98 -10.85 -10.69 16.41
N GLY A 99 -10.82 -10.38 15.10
CA GLY A 99 -11.80 -9.54 14.41
C GLY A 99 -12.92 -10.31 13.72
N ASP A 100 -12.98 -11.64 13.79
CA ASP A 100 -14.00 -12.44 13.08
C ASP A 100 -15.36 -12.37 13.76
N ASP A 101 -16.42 -12.13 12.98
CA ASP A 101 -17.79 -12.08 13.51
C ASP A 101 -18.29 -13.47 13.96
N ASN A 102 -17.87 -14.54 13.27
CA ASN A 102 -18.24 -15.93 13.59
C ASN A 102 -17.21 -16.95 13.08
N ALA A 103 -16.05 -17.02 13.74
CA ALA A 103 -14.96 -17.92 13.38
C ALA A 103 -15.40 -19.40 13.21
N ALA A 104 -16.29 -19.90 14.08
CA ALA A 104 -16.77 -21.29 14.02
C ALA A 104 -17.50 -21.61 12.70
N ALA A 105 -18.10 -20.61 12.06
CA ALA A 105 -18.80 -20.80 10.78
C ALA A 105 -17.85 -20.87 9.58
N VAL A 106 -16.67 -20.22 9.65
CA VAL A 106 -15.85 -19.90 8.46
C VAL A 106 -14.45 -20.50 8.47
N VAL A 107 -13.84 -20.73 9.64
CA VAL A 107 -12.46 -21.21 9.73
C VAL A 107 -12.26 -22.54 9.01
N GLY A 108 -11.19 -22.60 8.21
CA GLY A 108 -10.79 -23.76 7.41
C GLY A 108 -11.62 -24.00 6.15
N LYS A 109 -12.59 -23.13 5.83
CA LYS A 109 -13.48 -23.29 4.67
C LYS A 109 -13.11 -22.30 3.56
N PRO A 110 -13.33 -22.66 2.27
CA PRO A 110 -13.14 -21.74 1.16
C PRO A 110 -14.00 -20.49 1.27
N VAL A 111 -13.41 -19.33 0.96
CA VAL A 111 -14.12 -18.06 0.85
C VAL A 111 -15.02 -18.11 -0.39
N GLN A 112 -16.32 -18.32 -0.14
CA GLN A 112 -17.31 -18.52 -1.20
C GLN A 112 -17.46 -17.28 -2.07
N HIS A 113 -17.81 -17.51 -3.35
CA HIS A 113 -18.16 -16.44 -4.26
C HIS A 113 -19.39 -15.67 -3.78
N VAL A 114 -19.38 -14.36 -4.01
CA VAL A 114 -20.54 -13.48 -3.83
C VAL A 114 -21.30 -13.32 -5.14
N LEU A 115 -20.60 -13.29 -6.27
CA LEU A 115 -21.17 -13.21 -7.61
C LEU A 115 -21.40 -14.62 -8.17
N ALA A 116 -22.46 -14.78 -8.98
CA ALA A 116 -22.71 -16.04 -9.68
C ALA A 116 -21.65 -16.34 -10.76
N PHE A 117 -21.11 -15.28 -11.39
CA PHE A 117 -20.02 -15.32 -12.36
C PHE A 117 -19.40 -13.92 -12.50
N PRO A 118 -18.13 -13.80 -12.93
CA PRO A 118 -17.53 -12.50 -13.21
C PRO A 118 -18.34 -11.72 -14.26
N PRO A 119 -18.71 -10.46 -14.00
CA PRO A 119 -19.57 -9.67 -14.87
C PRO A 119 -18.87 -9.26 -16.19
N GLN A 120 -17.54 -9.29 -16.20
CA GLN A 120 -16.69 -9.08 -17.37
C GLN A 120 -15.31 -9.74 -17.13
N PRO A 121 -14.42 -9.81 -18.14
CA PRO A 121 -13.05 -10.30 -17.95
C PRO A 121 -12.30 -9.54 -16.85
N ILE A 122 -11.54 -10.27 -16.04
CA ILE A 122 -10.79 -9.70 -14.92
C ILE A 122 -9.46 -9.16 -15.42
N THR A 123 -9.21 -7.88 -15.15
CA THR A 123 -7.92 -7.22 -15.33
C THR A 123 -6.97 -7.71 -14.26
N ALA A 124 -5.81 -8.22 -14.69
CA ALA A 124 -4.79 -8.72 -13.79
C ALA A 124 -3.99 -7.55 -13.17
N PRO A 125 -3.60 -7.63 -11.89
CA PRO A 125 -2.71 -6.64 -11.30
C PRO A 125 -1.33 -6.67 -11.97
N LEU A 126 -0.60 -5.55 -11.91
CA LEU A 126 0.78 -5.44 -12.38
C LEU A 126 1.74 -6.25 -11.50
N ALA A 127 1.48 -6.28 -10.19
CA ALA A 127 2.20 -7.08 -9.22
C ALA A 127 1.36 -7.30 -7.97
N LEU A 128 1.78 -8.27 -7.16
CA LEU A 128 1.24 -8.53 -5.83
C LEU A 128 2.25 -8.11 -4.79
N GLU A 129 1.73 -7.55 -3.71
CA GLU A 129 2.44 -7.40 -2.45
C GLU A 129 2.19 -8.63 -1.56
N PRO A 130 3.04 -8.85 -0.54
CA PRO A 130 2.69 -9.74 0.55
C PRO A 130 1.34 -9.32 1.19
N ALA A 131 0.63 -10.27 1.77
CA ALA A 131 -0.57 -9.98 2.56
C ALA A 131 -0.23 -9.06 3.74
N ASP A 132 -1.22 -8.25 4.13
CA ASP A 132 -1.22 -7.38 5.32
C ASP A 132 -0.18 -6.25 5.34
N VAL A 133 0.56 -5.99 4.24
CA VAL A 133 1.49 -4.84 4.19
C VAL A 133 0.78 -3.49 4.17
N ALA A 134 -0.51 -3.49 3.82
CA ALA A 134 -1.34 -2.31 3.65
C ALA A 134 -0.65 -1.24 2.76
N ILE A 135 -0.46 -1.54 1.49
CA ILE A 135 0.12 -0.61 0.52
C ILE A 135 -0.84 0.54 0.21
N VAL A 136 -0.36 1.76 0.39
CA VAL A 136 -1.19 2.96 0.50
C VAL A 136 -0.67 4.07 -0.42
N GLY A 137 -0.60 5.32 0.03
CA GLY A 137 -0.30 6.44 -0.84
C GLY A 137 1.05 6.31 -1.58
N VAL A 138 1.04 6.76 -2.83
CA VAL A 138 2.12 6.57 -3.81
C VAL A 138 2.40 7.86 -4.58
N ASP A 139 3.65 8.06 -4.98
CA ASP A 139 4.04 9.09 -5.95
C ASP A 139 5.20 8.64 -6.84
N PHE A 140 5.28 9.20 -8.05
CA PHE A 140 6.39 8.97 -8.97
C PHE A 140 7.59 9.85 -8.59
N VAL A 141 8.77 9.24 -8.65
CA VAL A 141 10.04 9.85 -8.29
C VAL A 141 10.46 10.87 -9.36
N PRO A 142 10.81 12.13 -8.97
CA PRO A 142 11.36 13.10 -9.91
C PRO A 142 12.79 12.71 -10.31
N ASP A 143 13.19 13.10 -11.53
CA ASP A 143 14.49 12.76 -12.10
C ASP A 143 15.69 13.14 -11.21
N SER A 144 15.60 14.23 -10.47
CA SER A 144 16.66 14.73 -9.57
C SER A 144 16.89 13.82 -8.35
N PHE A 145 15.89 13.02 -7.98
CA PHE A 145 15.94 12.06 -6.88
C PHE A 145 16.46 10.67 -7.34
N VAL A 146 16.62 10.45 -8.65
CA VAL A 146 17.15 9.20 -9.21
C VAL A 146 18.61 9.01 -8.82
N HIS A 147 18.87 8.01 -7.98
CA HIS A 147 20.21 7.60 -7.57
C HIS A 147 20.22 6.16 -7.02
N GLY A 148 21.36 5.49 -7.10
CA GLY A 148 21.55 4.13 -6.58
C GLY A 148 20.51 3.12 -7.12
N PRO A 149 19.67 2.52 -6.25
CA PRO A 149 18.66 1.55 -6.68
C PRO A 149 17.43 2.20 -7.35
N VAL A 150 17.20 3.50 -7.12
CA VAL A 150 16.05 4.23 -7.67
C VAL A 150 16.29 4.47 -9.17
N LYS A 151 15.37 4.01 -10.02
CA LYS A 151 15.44 4.19 -11.48
C LYS A 151 14.57 5.36 -11.93
N ARG A 152 14.87 5.89 -13.12
CA ARG A 152 14.01 6.88 -13.78
C ARG A 152 12.61 6.31 -13.95
N GLY A 153 11.59 7.09 -13.57
CA GLY A 153 10.20 6.65 -13.59
C GLY A 153 9.79 5.74 -12.43
N ALA A 154 10.66 5.48 -11.46
CA ALA A 154 10.26 4.74 -10.27
C ALA A 154 9.12 5.43 -9.51
N ALA A 155 8.43 4.67 -8.67
CA ALA A 155 7.50 5.21 -7.68
C ALA A 155 7.96 4.82 -6.27
N LEU A 156 7.58 5.64 -5.29
CA LEU A 156 7.65 5.29 -3.87
C LEU A 156 6.23 5.19 -3.31
N ALA A 157 5.95 4.13 -2.56
CA ALA A 157 4.67 3.90 -1.91
C ALA A 157 4.88 3.64 -0.41
N GLY A 158 3.99 4.19 0.42
CA GLY A 158 3.91 3.78 1.82
C GLY A 158 3.30 2.39 1.94
N ARG A 159 3.78 1.61 2.90
CA ARG A 159 3.18 0.36 3.37
C ARG A 159 2.83 0.53 4.83
N GLU A 160 1.56 0.81 5.13
CA GLU A 160 1.06 1.21 6.45
C GLU A 160 1.39 0.15 7.51
N GLY A 161 1.47 -1.12 7.10
CA GLY A 161 1.65 -2.28 7.95
C GLY A 161 0.34 -2.78 8.55
N ASP A 162 0.38 -4.00 9.06
CA ASP A 162 -0.81 -4.73 9.49
C ASP A 162 -1.42 -4.13 10.76
N PHE A 163 -2.64 -4.52 11.07
CA PHE A 163 -3.36 -4.09 12.27
C PHE A 163 -3.62 -5.26 13.25
N GLY A 164 -2.76 -6.28 13.21
CA GLY A 164 -2.81 -7.44 14.11
C GLY A 164 -4.06 -8.29 13.97
N PHE A 165 -4.76 -8.26 12.82
CA PHE A 165 -5.91 -9.17 12.59
C PHE A 165 -5.45 -10.61 12.36
N SER A 166 -4.27 -10.77 11.78
CA SER A 166 -3.58 -12.01 11.43
C SER A 166 -2.19 -12.02 12.09
N LYS A 167 -1.41 -13.09 11.85
CA LYS A 167 0.01 -13.08 12.24
C LYS A 167 0.83 -12.27 11.24
N ALA A 168 1.95 -11.75 11.72
CA ALA A 168 2.97 -11.09 10.92
C ALA A 168 3.32 -11.91 9.67
N ASN A 169 3.44 -11.23 8.54
CA ASN A 169 3.82 -11.83 7.28
C ASN A 169 5.27 -11.52 6.94
N GLY A 170 6.02 -12.52 6.49
CA GLY A 170 7.44 -12.39 6.13
C GLY A 170 8.44 -12.60 7.28
N THR A 171 9.72 -12.67 6.94
CA THR A 171 10.84 -12.66 7.90
C THR A 171 12.06 -11.99 7.23
N PRO A 172 12.39 -10.72 7.56
CA PRO A 172 11.71 -9.86 8.53
C PRO A 172 10.27 -9.50 8.12
N GLU A 173 9.50 -9.00 9.08
CA GLU A 173 8.09 -8.59 8.89
C GLU A 173 7.93 -7.58 7.75
N GLU A 174 6.84 -7.70 7.01
CA GLU A 174 6.50 -6.85 5.88
C GLU A 174 5.52 -5.74 6.31
N GLY A 175 5.74 -4.52 5.82
CA GLY A 175 4.95 -3.34 6.20
C GLY A 175 5.77 -2.32 6.98
N HIS A 176 5.10 -1.31 7.53
CA HIS A 176 5.68 -0.25 8.36
C HIS A 176 6.88 0.46 7.71
N ASP A 177 6.85 0.62 6.38
CA ASP A 177 7.98 1.14 5.61
C ASP A 177 7.57 1.84 4.30
N ILE A 178 8.57 2.35 3.59
CA ILE A 178 8.42 2.86 2.22
C ILE A 178 8.99 1.83 1.26
N GLN A 179 8.22 1.49 0.23
CA GLN A 179 8.64 0.63 -0.85
C GLN A 179 9.07 1.45 -2.08
N LEU A 180 10.11 0.98 -2.75
CA LEU A 180 10.50 1.40 -4.10
C LEU A 180 9.93 0.43 -5.13
N ILE A 181 9.28 1.01 -6.13
CA ILE A 181 8.69 0.32 -7.27
C ILE A 181 9.41 0.80 -8.53
N ASN A 182 10.25 -0.05 -9.10
CA ASN A 182 10.99 0.22 -10.32
C ASN A 182 10.30 -0.41 -11.54
N PHE A 183 10.22 0.35 -12.63
CA PHE A 183 9.61 -0.06 -13.89
C PHE A 183 10.70 -0.31 -14.94
N SER A 184 10.73 -1.51 -15.52
CA SER A 184 11.72 -1.85 -16.56
C SER A 184 11.27 -1.50 -17.98
N GLY A 185 9.95 -1.41 -18.20
CA GLY A 185 9.35 -1.09 -19.50
C GLY A 185 7.86 -1.48 -19.55
N PRO A 186 7.14 -1.12 -20.62
CA PRO A 186 5.73 -1.46 -20.77
C PRO A 186 5.52 -2.98 -20.74
N GLY A 187 4.60 -3.44 -19.88
CA GLY A 187 4.26 -4.86 -19.72
C GLY A 187 5.34 -5.73 -19.06
N ALA A 188 6.47 -5.16 -18.65
CA ALA A 188 7.49 -5.87 -17.90
C ALA A 188 7.09 -6.00 -16.42
N PRO A 189 7.50 -7.09 -15.73
CA PRO A 189 7.30 -7.21 -14.29
C PRO A 189 7.91 -6.05 -13.51
N LEU A 190 7.23 -5.64 -12.43
CA LEU A 190 7.74 -4.62 -11.52
C LEU A 190 8.90 -5.18 -10.69
N GLN A 191 9.86 -4.32 -10.35
CA GLN A 191 10.92 -4.62 -9.40
C GLN A 191 10.61 -3.91 -8.09
N LEU A 192 10.37 -4.70 -7.05
CA LEU A 192 9.89 -4.25 -5.76
C LEU A 192 11.00 -4.42 -4.71
N GLN A 193 11.23 -3.40 -3.90
CA GLN A 193 12.17 -3.47 -2.79
C GLN A 193 11.81 -2.48 -1.68
N ARG A 194 12.23 -2.75 -0.44
CA ARG A 194 12.18 -1.74 0.62
C ARG A 194 13.12 -0.57 0.27
N PHE A 195 12.66 0.64 0.54
CA PHE A 195 13.40 1.88 0.30
C PHE A 195 13.85 2.54 1.61
N ALA A 196 12.92 2.76 2.53
CA ALA A 196 13.20 3.35 3.84
C ALA A 196 12.39 2.60 4.89
N HIS A 197 13.06 2.04 5.88
CA HIS A 197 12.46 1.22 6.92
C HIS A 197 13.24 1.38 8.22
N ASN A 198 12.61 1.06 9.34
CA ASN A 198 13.30 0.96 10.62
C ASN A 198 14.24 -0.26 10.65
N SER A 199 15.26 -0.24 11.51
CA SER A 199 16.16 -1.39 11.71
C SER A 199 15.45 -2.61 12.31
N THR A 200 14.31 -2.41 12.98
CA THR A 200 13.47 -3.46 13.56
C THR A 200 12.48 -4.06 12.56
N PHE A 201 12.29 -3.42 11.39
CA PHE A 201 11.25 -3.76 10.41
C PHE A 201 9.81 -3.68 10.94
N GLU A 202 9.62 -2.94 12.03
CA GLU A 202 8.33 -2.77 12.70
C GLU A 202 8.16 -1.31 13.14
N GLN A 203 6.95 -0.95 13.60
CA GLN A 203 6.65 0.38 14.14
C GLN A 203 7.70 0.84 15.15
N ALA A 204 8.13 2.10 15.03
CA ALA A 204 9.18 2.66 15.87
C ALA A 204 8.85 2.60 17.37
N PHE A 205 7.58 2.72 17.75
CA PHE A 205 7.18 2.66 19.16
C PHE A 205 7.39 1.27 19.78
N VAL A 206 7.18 0.20 19.01
CA VAL A 206 7.39 -1.19 19.44
C VAL A 206 8.88 -1.38 19.75
N GLY A 207 9.73 -0.98 18.81
CA GLY A 207 11.19 -1.03 18.95
C GLY A 207 11.78 -0.02 19.95
N LYS A 208 10.98 0.91 20.48
CA LYS A 208 11.42 2.04 21.33
C LYS A 208 12.53 2.86 20.68
N ILE A 209 12.42 3.06 19.37
CA ILE A 209 13.33 3.87 18.55
C ILE A 209 12.64 5.11 18.02
N HIS A 210 13.40 6.00 17.38
CA HIS A 210 12.86 7.05 16.53
C HIS A 210 12.79 6.55 15.10
N GLY A 211 11.65 6.69 14.45
CA GLY A 211 11.48 6.23 13.08
C GLY A 211 10.02 6.14 12.68
N ILE A 212 9.79 5.39 11.59
CA ILE A 212 8.48 5.24 10.96
C ILE A 212 7.56 4.41 11.88
N ASN A 213 6.30 4.81 12.04
CA ASN A 213 5.29 3.93 12.60
C ASN A 213 4.41 3.41 11.47
N ARG A 214 3.52 4.24 10.92
CA ARG A 214 2.51 3.83 9.95
C ARG A 214 2.44 4.81 8.78
N PRO A 215 3.23 4.59 7.72
CA PRO A 215 3.25 5.48 6.57
C PRO A 215 1.95 5.34 5.76
N VAL A 216 1.22 6.43 5.57
CA VAL A 216 -0.11 6.42 4.92
C VAL A 216 -0.15 7.14 3.57
N ASP A 217 0.68 8.17 3.37
CA ASP A 217 0.85 8.80 2.06
C ASP A 217 2.28 9.30 1.86
N LEU A 218 2.69 9.41 0.60
CA LEU A 218 3.98 9.94 0.19
C LEU A 218 3.80 10.83 -1.03
N LYS A 219 4.38 12.03 -1.00
CA LYS A 219 4.38 12.96 -2.14
C LYS A 219 5.73 13.63 -2.32
N PHE A 220 6.14 13.83 -3.56
CA PHE A 220 7.29 14.67 -3.86
C PHE A 220 6.91 16.14 -3.89
N GLY A 221 7.65 16.95 -3.14
CA GLY A 221 7.48 18.40 -3.09
C GLY A 221 8.18 19.13 -4.24
N PRO A 222 7.98 20.45 -4.37
CA PRO A 222 8.65 21.27 -5.37
C PRO A 222 10.17 21.42 -5.16
N ASP A 223 10.68 20.96 -4.02
CA ASP A 223 12.09 20.90 -3.67
C ASP A 223 12.71 19.52 -3.95
N ASP A 224 11.99 18.67 -4.68
CA ASP A 224 12.37 17.31 -5.07
C ASP A 224 12.63 16.34 -3.90
N CYS A 225 12.21 16.70 -2.68
CA CYS A 225 12.21 15.78 -1.54
C CYS A 225 10.89 15.03 -1.45
N ALA A 226 10.93 13.80 -0.95
CA ALA A 226 9.73 13.05 -0.58
C ALA A 226 9.24 13.50 0.81
N TYR A 227 7.94 13.70 0.95
CA TYR A 227 7.25 13.98 2.19
C TYR A 227 6.34 12.80 2.50
N LEU A 228 6.64 12.11 3.60
CA LEU A 228 5.91 10.94 4.08
C LEU A 228 4.98 11.37 5.21
N VAL A 229 3.68 11.13 5.05
CA VAL A 229 2.71 11.22 6.14
C VAL A 229 2.77 9.93 6.93
N ASP A 230 3.11 10.03 8.21
CA ASP A 230 3.10 8.93 9.16
C ASP A 230 1.93 9.14 10.12
N TYR A 231 0.97 8.22 10.08
CA TYR A 231 -0.24 8.25 10.91
C TYR A 231 0.08 8.24 12.41
N GLY A 232 1.26 7.73 12.78
CA GLY A 232 1.72 7.62 14.15
C GLY A 232 1.56 6.20 14.70
N ALA A 233 1.91 6.06 15.97
CA ALA A 233 1.90 4.79 16.66
C ALA A 233 0.47 4.36 16.98
N VAL A 234 0.16 3.09 16.71
CA VAL A 234 -1.15 2.49 16.96
C VAL A 234 -0.95 1.21 17.75
N ARG A 235 -1.75 1.04 18.80
CA ARG A 235 -1.89 -0.26 19.45
C ARG A 235 -2.99 -1.07 18.82
N ASP A 236 -2.71 -2.33 18.54
CA ASP A 236 -3.62 -3.24 17.84
C ASP A 236 -3.87 -4.53 18.65
N PHE A 237 -4.39 -5.58 18.02
CA PHE A 237 -4.69 -6.85 18.69
C PHE A 237 -3.45 -7.64 19.16
N GLY A 238 -2.26 -7.27 18.67
CA GLY A 238 -0.98 -7.88 18.99
C GLY A 238 -0.82 -9.31 18.47
N GLN A 239 -1.50 -9.66 17.36
CA GLN A 239 -1.31 -10.97 16.72
C GLN A 239 -0.03 -11.02 15.89
N SER A 240 0.34 -9.90 15.27
CA SER A 240 1.59 -9.77 14.51
C SER A 240 2.77 -9.53 15.44
N ASP A 241 2.68 -8.48 16.27
CA ASP A 241 3.64 -8.22 17.35
C ASP A 241 2.94 -8.10 18.72
N PRO A 242 3.23 -8.96 19.70
CA PRO A 242 2.65 -8.86 21.05
C PRO A 242 2.89 -7.52 21.77
N ASP A 243 3.97 -6.81 21.45
CA ASP A 243 4.32 -5.52 22.05
C ASP A 243 3.48 -4.35 21.47
N SER A 244 2.87 -4.55 20.30
CA SER A 244 1.91 -3.58 19.72
C SER A 244 0.54 -3.62 20.41
N LYS A 245 0.27 -4.67 21.20
CA LYS A 245 -1.07 -4.92 21.77
C LYS A 245 -1.65 -3.75 22.58
N PHE A 246 -2.96 -3.50 22.43
CA PHE A 246 -3.71 -2.62 23.33
C PHE A 246 -3.75 -3.19 24.76
N GLN A 247 -3.73 -2.32 25.78
CA GLN A 247 -3.39 -2.73 27.14
C GLN A 247 -4.61 -3.06 27.99
N VAL A 248 -5.71 -2.34 27.80
CA VAL A 248 -6.97 -2.61 28.50
C VAL A 248 -8.11 -2.82 27.53
N ALA A 249 -9.09 -3.66 27.89
CA ALA A 249 -10.22 -3.99 27.02
C ALA A 249 -11.04 -2.75 26.59
N GLY A 250 -11.01 -1.67 27.39
CA GLY A 250 -11.70 -0.42 27.08
C GLY A 250 -11.03 0.43 25.99
N ASP A 251 -9.77 0.18 25.64
CA ASP A 251 -9.07 0.90 24.57
C ASP A 251 -9.64 0.56 23.18
N GLY A 252 -10.16 -0.66 23.04
CA GLY A 252 -10.51 -1.24 21.73
C GLY A 252 -9.27 -1.49 20.86
N PRO A 253 -9.43 -2.16 19.72
CA PRO A 253 -8.37 -2.24 18.73
C PRO A 253 -8.13 -0.88 18.07
N LEU A 254 -6.90 -0.66 17.59
CA LEU A 254 -6.47 0.54 16.86
C LEU A 254 -6.40 1.81 17.72
N LEU A 255 -5.95 1.67 18.97
CA LEU A 255 -5.74 2.82 19.86
C LEU A 255 -4.56 3.66 19.36
N GLN A 256 -4.85 4.87 18.89
CA GLN A 256 -3.85 5.85 18.45
C GLN A 256 -3.14 6.47 19.66
N ILE A 257 -1.81 6.59 19.59
CA ILE A 257 -1.00 7.20 20.65
C ILE A 257 -0.85 8.71 20.36
N PRO A 258 -1.31 9.60 21.26
CA PRO A 258 -1.23 11.04 21.06
C PRO A 258 0.20 11.54 20.84
N GLY A 259 0.37 12.51 19.92
CA GLY A 259 1.64 13.18 19.68
C GLY A 259 2.67 12.38 18.87
N THR A 260 2.25 11.28 18.23
CA THR A 260 3.16 10.40 17.46
C THR A 260 3.05 10.54 15.94
N GLY A 261 1.95 11.10 15.43
CA GLY A 261 1.79 11.37 14.00
C GLY A 261 2.72 12.50 13.54
N VAL A 262 3.42 12.29 12.42
CA VAL A 262 4.46 13.19 11.93
C VAL A 262 4.51 13.23 10.40
N ILE A 263 5.11 14.28 9.85
CA ILE A 263 5.48 14.33 8.43
C ILE A 263 7.00 14.25 8.36
N TRP A 264 7.51 13.20 7.72
CA TRP A 264 8.94 13.05 7.47
C TRP A 264 9.31 13.71 6.15
N LYS A 265 10.49 14.33 6.11
CA LYS A 265 11.11 14.85 4.89
C LYS A 265 12.32 14.00 4.54
N ILE A 266 12.32 13.43 3.35
CA ILE A 266 13.37 12.55 2.84
C ILE A 266 13.97 13.23 1.61
N CYS A 267 15.20 13.69 1.75
CA CYS A 267 15.92 14.39 0.69
C CYS A 267 17.17 13.61 0.30
N ARG A 268 17.58 13.82 -0.95
CA ARG A 268 18.94 13.49 -1.34
C ARG A 268 19.92 14.45 -0.65
N VAL A 269 20.89 13.91 0.08
CA VAL A 269 22.05 14.67 0.55
C VAL A 269 23.16 14.50 -0.49
N GLY A 270 23.71 15.60 -0.99
CA GLY A 270 24.84 15.55 -1.93
C GLY A 270 26.18 15.23 -1.23
N GLU A 271 27.22 14.84 -1.97
CA GLU A 271 28.59 14.61 -1.46
C GLU A 271 29.27 15.86 -0.83
N ARG A 272 28.59 17.00 -0.76
CA ARG A 272 29.12 18.33 -0.36
C ARG A 272 29.37 18.53 1.14
N GLU A 273 29.16 17.52 1.98
CA GLU A 273 29.50 17.62 3.42
C GLU A 273 30.84 16.98 3.78
N SER A 274 31.48 16.23 2.87
CA SER A 274 32.78 15.59 3.18
C SER A 274 34.02 16.48 3.02
N GLU A 275 33.88 17.68 2.43
CA GLU A 275 34.99 18.64 2.24
C GLU A 275 35.06 19.71 3.34
N ARG A 276 33.97 19.99 4.07
CA ARG A 276 33.99 21.02 5.12
C ARG A 276 34.66 20.58 6.43
N ASP A 277 34.79 19.28 6.67
CA ASP A 277 35.45 18.74 7.87
C ASP A 277 36.98 18.54 7.70
N ARG A 278 37.55 18.90 6.54
CA ARG A 278 39.01 18.81 6.29
C ARG A 278 39.74 20.14 6.41
N ASP A 279 39.06 21.27 6.23
CA ASP A 279 39.70 22.59 6.28
C ASP A 279 39.81 23.18 7.70
N ASP A 280 39.13 22.59 8.70
CA ASP A 280 39.19 23.05 10.11
C ASP A 280 40.26 22.34 10.95
N ARG A 281 41.27 21.71 10.32
CA ARG A 281 42.34 20.98 11.02
C ARG A 281 43.77 21.47 10.78
N ASP A 282 43.93 22.65 10.18
CA ASP A 282 45.22 23.32 10.08
C ASP A 282 45.07 24.80 10.48
N ASP A 283 45.10 25.07 11.79
CA ASP A 283 45.51 26.35 12.40
C ASP A 283 45.99 26.12 13.86
#